data_AF-A0A7S1JZ62-F1
#
_entry.id   AF-A0A7S1JZ62-F1
#
_cell.length_a   1.000
_cell.length_b   1.000
_cell.length_c   1.000
_cell.angle_alpha   90.00
_cell.angle_beta   90.00
_cell.angle_gamma   90.00
#
_symmetry.space_group_name_H-M   'P 1'
#
loop_
_entity.id
_entity.type
_entity.pdbx_description
1 polymer ?
#
loop_
_entity_poly.entity_id
_entity_poly.type
_entity_poly.pdbx_seq_one_letter_code
_entity_poly.pdbx_strand_id
1 'polypeptide(L)'
;PTGTNGPTKRLVQRILRRDITAAGVADLIHGGADPNVGITLNSDGRLHMSVLALAMDTDSRTSCTSPLTARIGEASVILPLWPTRQHHEEIMTALLAGGAHVDGDRGQIVVPIRMAKSSLNLTALNVLLANNVTVRGLGVWPILFCFVSPSPPSLNQRRKRSH
;
A
#
# COMPACT_ATOMS: atom_id res chain seq x y z
N PRO A 1 9.83 3.53 -16.14
CA PRO A 1 9.40 4.91 -16.48
C PRO A 1 10.17 5.45 -17.70
N THR A 2 9.47 6.10 -18.63
CA THR A 2 10.06 6.82 -19.78
C THR A 2 10.73 8.11 -19.29
N GLY A 3 11.84 8.53 -19.91
CA GLY A 3 12.53 9.77 -19.54
C GLY A 3 13.37 9.72 -18.25
N THR A 4 13.51 8.57 -17.58
CA THR A 4 14.27 8.47 -16.32
C THR A 4 15.67 7.88 -16.48
N ASN A 5 16.55 8.20 -15.53
CA ASN A 5 17.92 7.72 -15.49
C ASN A 5 18.02 6.21 -15.18
N GLY A 6 19.19 5.62 -15.43
CA GLY A 6 19.46 4.19 -15.19
C GLY A 6 19.17 3.72 -13.75
N PRO A 7 19.67 4.42 -12.71
CA PRO A 7 19.37 4.10 -11.31
C PRO A 7 17.87 4.04 -10.99
N THR A 8 17.10 5.03 -11.43
CA THR A 8 15.63 5.09 -11.22
C THR A 8 14.93 3.91 -11.87
N LYS A 9 15.32 3.54 -13.10
CA LYS A 9 14.77 2.34 -13.77
C LYS A 9 15.07 1.07 -12.99
N ARG A 10 16.28 0.92 -12.46
CA ARG A 10 16.67 -0.23 -11.62
C ARG A 10 15.87 -0.27 -10.32
N LEU A 11 15.70 0.85 -9.63
CA LEU A 11 14.89 0.94 -8.41
C LEU A 11 13.47 0.44 -8.66
N VAL A 12 12.80 0.98 -9.67
CA VAL A 12 11.42 0.58 -10.02
C VAL A 12 11.34 -0.89 -10.41
N GLN A 13 12.26 -1.39 -11.26
CA GLN A 13 12.27 -2.78 -11.68
C GLN A 13 12.44 -3.75 -10.51
N ARG A 14 13.33 -3.43 -9.57
CA ARG A 14 13.57 -4.29 -8.41
C ARG A 14 12.42 -4.26 -7.41
N ILE A 15 11.76 -3.11 -7.23
CA ILE A 15 10.52 -3.00 -6.44
C ILE A 15 9.37 -3.80 -7.06
N LEU A 16 9.20 -3.74 -8.39
CA LEU A 16 8.20 -4.54 -9.11
C LEU A 16 8.42 -6.04 -8.93
N ARG A 17 9.68 -6.47 -8.92
CA ARG A 17 10.07 -7.87 -8.72
C ARG A 17 10.13 -8.28 -7.25
N ARG A 18 9.98 -7.33 -6.32
CA ARG A 18 10.18 -7.52 -4.87
C ARG A 18 11.56 -8.11 -4.54
N ASP A 19 12.55 -7.80 -5.36
CA ASP A 19 13.94 -8.27 -5.26
C ASP A 19 14.88 -7.10 -4.99
N ILE A 20 14.72 -6.48 -3.82
CA ILE A 20 15.57 -5.39 -3.34
C ILE A 20 15.58 -5.40 -1.81
N THR A 21 16.68 -4.98 -1.21
CA THR A 21 16.84 -4.78 0.24
C THR A 21 16.78 -3.29 0.58
N ALA A 22 16.58 -2.93 1.84
CA ALA A 22 16.61 -1.53 2.27
C ALA A 22 17.95 -0.84 1.95
N ALA A 23 19.07 -1.52 2.17
CA ALA A 23 20.39 -1.04 1.74
C ALA A 23 20.44 -0.82 0.22
N GLY A 24 19.91 -1.75 -0.57
CA GLY A 24 19.85 -1.59 -2.03
C GLY A 24 18.97 -0.43 -2.50
N VAL A 25 17.91 -0.07 -1.76
CA VAL A 25 17.13 1.16 -2.00
C VAL A 25 18.00 2.38 -1.73
N ALA A 26 18.64 2.43 -0.56
CA ALA A 26 19.50 3.55 -0.16
C ALA A 26 20.65 3.76 -1.16
N ASP A 27 21.32 2.69 -1.58
CA ASP A 27 22.42 2.72 -2.54
C ASP A 27 21.96 3.27 -3.90
N LEU A 28 20.79 2.85 -4.38
CA LEU A 28 20.25 3.35 -5.65
C LEU A 28 19.89 4.83 -5.56
N ILE A 29 19.29 5.27 -4.45
CA ILE A 29 18.95 6.68 -4.22
C ILE A 29 20.23 7.53 -4.11
N HIS A 30 21.23 7.06 -3.36
CA HIS A 30 22.55 7.71 -3.28
C HIS A 30 23.23 7.79 -4.65
N GLY A 31 23.04 6.76 -5.49
CA GLY A 31 23.46 6.74 -6.89
C GLY A 31 22.60 7.57 -7.84
N GLY A 32 21.67 8.39 -7.34
CA GLY A 32 20.85 9.32 -8.11
C GLY A 32 19.52 8.75 -8.61
N ALA A 33 19.04 7.64 -8.06
CA ALA A 33 17.66 7.20 -8.31
C ALA A 33 16.67 8.19 -7.69
N ASP A 34 15.64 8.56 -8.45
CA ASP A 34 14.58 9.41 -7.98
C ASP A 34 13.46 8.56 -7.34
N PRO A 35 13.25 8.63 -6.00
CA PRO A 35 12.17 7.91 -5.33
C PRO A 35 10.78 8.54 -5.57
N ASN A 36 10.72 9.74 -6.16
CA ASN A 36 9.50 10.48 -6.44
C ASN A 36 8.98 10.30 -7.86
N VAL A 37 9.68 9.51 -8.67
CA VAL A 37 9.28 9.23 -10.05
C VAL A 37 7.84 8.71 -10.10
N GLY A 38 7.06 9.31 -11.02
CA GLY A 38 5.76 8.80 -11.41
C GLY A 38 5.85 7.51 -12.21
N ILE A 39 5.10 6.50 -11.79
CA ILE A 39 5.06 5.18 -12.44
C ILE A 39 3.69 4.99 -13.07
N THR A 40 3.71 4.67 -14.36
CA THR A 40 2.51 4.34 -15.15
C THR A 40 2.48 2.84 -15.41
N LEU A 41 1.44 2.14 -14.92
CA LEU A 41 1.32 0.68 -15.05
C LEU A 41 0.43 0.19 -16.21
N ASN A 42 -0.15 1.08 -17.02
CA ASN A 42 -0.98 0.73 -18.18
C ASN A 42 -0.64 1.60 -19.39
N SER A 43 -0.80 1.04 -20.61
CA SER A 43 -0.65 1.77 -21.88
C SER A 43 -1.50 3.05 -21.94
N ASP A 44 -2.65 3.02 -21.28
CA ASP A 44 -3.64 4.11 -21.32
C ASP A 44 -3.37 5.19 -20.27
N GLY A 45 -2.28 5.12 -19.52
CA GLY A 45 -1.92 6.14 -18.52
C GLY A 45 -2.73 6.11 -17.22
N ARG A 46 -3.73 5.23 -17.11
CA ARG A 46 -4.75 5.27 -16.05
C ARG A 46 -4.28 4.92 -14.64
N LEU A 47 -3.11 4.30 -14.49
CA LEU A 47 -2.53 3.96 -13.20
C LEU A 47 -1.24 4.73 -13.02
N HIS A 48 -1.36 5.96 -12.49
CA HIS A 48 -0.22 6.79 -12.15
C HIS A 48 -0.02 6.81 -10.63
N MET A 49 1.12 6.31 -10.17
CA MET A 49 1.44 6.15 -8.75
C MET A 49 2.91 6.44 -8.45
N SER A 50 3.23 6.73 -7.19
CA SER A 50 4.61 6.86 -6.73
C SER A 50 5.30 5.51 -6.58
N VAL A 51 6.63 5.54 -6.52
CA VAL A 51 7.45 4.40 -6.07
C VAL A 51 7.00 3.91 -4.69
N LEU A 52 6.64 4.82 -3.78
CA LEU A 52 6.17 4.47 -2.44
C LEU A 52 4.84 3.69 -2.47
N ALA A 53 3.87 4.14 -3.27
CA ALA A 53 2.61 3.41 -3.46
C ALA A 53 2.85 2.04 -4.14
N LEU A 54 3.76 1.98 -5.12
CA LEU A 54 4.14 0.73 -5.77
C LEU A 54 4.80 -0.28 -4.81
N ALA A 55 5.55 0.22 -3.84
CA ALA A 55 6.20 -0.60 -2.81
C ALA A 55 5.19 -1.23 -1.84
N MET A 56 3.93 -0.79 -1.79
CA MET A 56 2.97 -1.35 -0.86
C MET A 56 2.48 -2.73 -1.28
N ASP A 57 2.44 -3.66 -0.33
CA ASP A 57 1.69 -4.89 -0.52
C ASP A 57 0.19 -4.65 -0.39
N THR A 58 -0.57 -5.39 -1.19
CA THR A 58 -2.02 -5.41 -1.09
C THR A 58 -2.41 -6.86 -0.89
N ASP A 59 -2.70 -7.25 0.35
CA ASP A 59 -3.19 -8.61 0.60
C ASP A 59 -4.61 -8.72 0.01
N SER A 60 -4.75 -9.52 -1.04
CA SER A 60 -6.03 -9.78 -1.68
C SER A 60 -6.96 -10.64 -0.81
N ARG A 61 -6.46 -11.19 0.31
CA ARG A 61 -7.26 -12.03 1.23
C ARG A 61 -8.13 -11.21 2.19
N THR A 62 -7.72 -10.00 2.54
CA THR A 62 -8.41 -9.16 3.53
C THR A 62 -9.23 -8.03 2.92
N SER A 63 -9.05 -7.76 1.63
CA SER A 63 -9.77 -6.70 0.94
C SER A 63 -10.33 -7.23 -0.38
N CYS A 64 -11.65 -7.10 -0.57
CA CYS A 64 -12.36 -7.45 -1.82
C CYS A 64 -11.90 -6.61 -3.03
N THR A 65 -11.01 -5.64 -2.80
CA THR A 65 -10.38 -4.79 -3.79
C THR A 65 -8.96 -4.49 -3.31
N SER A 66 -7.97 -5.24 -3.75
CA SER A 66 -6.60 -4.70 -3.79
C SER A 66 -6.64 -3.36 -4.55
N PRO A 67 -5.98 -2.29 -4.07
CA PRO A 67 -5.87 -1.04 -4.80
C PRO A 67 -5.25 -1.17 -6.20
N LEU A 68 -4.46 -2.22 -6.45
CA LEU A 68 -3.98 -2.61 -7.79
C LEU A 68 -4.96 -3.49 -8.57
N THR A 69 -5.96 -4.05 -7.88
CA THR A 69 -7.16 -4.68 -8.48
C THR A 69 -8.33 -3.71 -8.59
N ALA A 70 -8.15 -2.40 -8.42
CA ALA A 70 -9.18 -1.42 -8.77
C ALA A 70 -9.47 -1.63 -10.27
N ARG A 71 -10.59 -2.32 -10.56
CA ARG A 71 -10.92 -2.83 -11.89
C ARG A 71 -10.93 -1.69 -12.90
N ILE A 72 -9.91 -1.66 -13.74
CA ILE A 72 -9.91 -0.86 -14.96
C ILE A 72 -10.16 -1.86 -16.09
N GLY A 73 -11.43 -2.23 -16.29
CA GLY A 73 -11.80 -3.31 -17.20
C GLY A 73 -11.35 -4.70 -16.71
N GLU A 74 -10.67 -5.46 -17.56
CA GLU A 74 -10.26 -6.86 -17.33
C GLU A 74 -8.81 -7.05 -16.86
N ALA A 75 -7.94 -6.03 -16.95
CA ALA A 75 -6.53 -6.16 -16.63
C ALA A 75 -6.24 -5.85 -15.15
N SER A 76 -5.79 -6.86 -14.41
CA SER A 76 -5.31 -6.74 -13.04
C SER A 76 -3.80 -6.96 -13.01
N VAL A 77 -3.04 -5.98 -12.52
CA VAL A 77 -1.61 -6.16 -12.29
C VAL A 77 -1.43 -6.71 -10.88
N ILE A 78 -1.17 -8.02 -10.80
CA ILE A 78 -0.85 -8.68 -9.55
C ILE A 78 0.67 -8.62 -9.37
N LEU A 79 1.12 -7.80 -8.43
CA LEU A 79 2.52 -7.79 -8.01
C LEU A 79 2.78 -8.94 -7.02
N PRO A 80 3.99 -9.51 -7.01
CA PRO A 80 4.38 -10.40 -5.94
C PRO A 80 4.32 -9.67 -4.58
N LEU A 81 4.10 -10.44 -3.51
CA LEU A 81 4.19 -9.94 -2.14
C LEU A 81 5.65 -9.83 -1.73
N TRP A 82 5.94 -8.96 -0.76
CA TRP A 82 7.22 -9.01 -0.07
C TRP A 82 7.39 -10.32 0.71
N PRO A 83 8.61 -10.84 0.86
CA PRO A 83 8.86 -12.08 1.58
C PRO A 83 8.36 -12.06 3.04
N THR A 84 8.48 -10.91 3.71
CA THR A 84 8.02 -10.72 5.09
C THR A 84 7.45 -9.31 5.29
N ARG A 85 6.64 -9.13 6.33
CA ARG A 85 6.15 -7.80 6.73
C ARG A 85 7.28 -6.87 7.15
N GLN A 86 8.30 -7.39 7.83
CA GLN A 86 9.49 -6.62 8.21
C GLN A 86 10.22 -6.11 6.96
N HIS A 87 10.40 -6.95 5.95
CA HIS A 87 11.05 -6.55 4.70
C HIS A 87 10.25 -5.46 3.99
N HIS A 88 8.92 -5.58 3.94
CA HIS A 88 8.04 -4.53 3.39
C HIS A 88 8.21 -3.19 4.13
N GLU A 89 8.21 -3.21 5.46
CA GLU A 89 8.40 -2.03 6.31
C GLU A 89 9.78 -1.39 6.11
N GLU A 90 10.85 -2.19 6.04
CA GLU A 90 12.21 -1.72 5.81
C GLU A 90 12.34 -1.03 4.45
N ILE A 91 11.72 -1.57 3.39
CA ILE A 91 11.72 -0.96 2.06
C ILE A 91 10.97 0.37 2.06
N MET A 92 9.79 0.43 2.66
CA MET A 92 9.03 1.69 2.75
C MET A 92 9.79 2.76 3.54
N THR A 93 10.40 2.36 4.66
CA THR A 93 11.20 3.25 5.50
C THR A 93 12.42 3.77 4.75
N ALA A 94 13.11 2.91 3.98
CA ALA A 94 14.25 3.32 3.17
C ALA A 94 13.85 4.31 2.05
N LEU A 95 12.70 4.11 1.41
CA LEU A 95 12.18 5.05 0.42
C LEU A 95 11.89 6.42 1.04
N LEU A 96 11.25 6.45 2.20
CA LEU A 96 10.94 7.69 2.93
C LEU A 96 12.21 8.40 3.40
N ALA A 97 13.16 7.66 3.97
CA ALA A 97 14.48 8.20 4.34
C ALA A 97 15.25 8.75 3.12
N GLY A 98 15.06 8.15 1.95
CA GLY A 98 15.60 8.63 0.68
C GLY A 98 14.86 9.81 0.06
N GLY A 99 13.84 10.36 0.72
CA GLY A 99 13.11 11.55 0.26
C GLY A 99 11.86 11.25 -0.58
N ALA A 100 11.31 10.04 -0.51
CA ALA A 100 10.00 9.77 -1.11
C ALA A 100 8.91 10.63 -0.46
N HIS A 101 8.05 11.24 -1.25
CA HIS A 101 6.89 11.98 -0.76
C HIS A 101 5.91 11.04 -0.08
N VAL A 102 5.66 11.29 1.20
CA VAL A 102 4.79 10.47 2.05
C VAL A 102 3.33 10.45 1.55
N ASP A 103 2.89 11.55 0.94
CA ASP A 103 1.57 11.72 0.32
C ASP A 103 1.57 11.38 -1.19
N GLY A 104 2.71 10.97 -1.74
CA GLY A 104 2.93 10.95 -3.19
C GLY A 104 3.06 12.35 -3.79
N ASP A 105 3.20 12.41 -5.11
CA ASP A 105 3.34 13.68 -5.84
C ASP A 105 1.98 14.21 -6.38
N ARG A 106 1.88 15.53 -6.56
CA ARG A 106 0.69 16.20 -7.10
C ARG A 106 0.45 15.76 -8.55
N GLY A 107 -0.55 14.90 -8.75
CA GLY A 107 -0.91 14.35 -10.07
C GLY A 107 -0.91 12.82 -10.11
N GLN A 108 -0.55 12.16 -9.02
CA GLN A 108 -0.74 10.73 -8.87
C GLN A 108 -2.21 10.43 -8.54
N ILE A 109 -2.73 9.39 -9.19
CA ILE A 109 -4.10 8.90 -8.97
C ILE A 109 -4.14 8.10 -7.66
N VAL A 110 -3.07 7.38 -7.37
CA VAL A 110 -2.94 6.55 -6.17
C VAL A 110 -2.08 7.25 -5.13
N VAL A 111 -2.73 7.69 -4.06
CA VAL A 111 -2.08 8.31 -2.89
C VAL A 111 -1.71 7.22 -1.87
N PRO A 112 -0.46 7.15 -1.39
CA PRO A 112 0.03 6.14 -0.44
C PRO A 112 -0.91 5.90 0.77
N ILE A 113 -1.32 6.94 1.50
CA ILE A 113 -2.18 6.75 2.68
C ILE A 113 -3.60 6.29 2.34
N ARG A 114 -4.15 6.73 1.19
CA ARG A 114 -5.45 6.24 0.71
C ARG A 114 -5.36 4.76 0.34
N MET A 115 -4.26 4.37 -0.33
CA MET A 115 -3.98 2.99 -0.70
C MET A 115 -3.87 2.09 0.54
N ALA A 116 -3.07 2.48 1.53
CA ALA A 116 -2.90 1.74 2.78
C ALA A 116 -4.23 1.56 3.54
N LYS A 117 -5.06 2.61 3.60
CA LYS A 117 -6.39 2.55 4.22
C LYS A 117 -7.33 1.60 3.47
N SER A 118 -7.42 1.72 2.15
CA SER A 118 -8.31 0.89 1.32
C SER A 118 -7.90 -0.58 1.27
N SER A 119 -6.61 -0.89 1.42
CA SER A 119 -6.12 -2.27 1.49
C SER A 119 -6.13 -2.86 2.90
N LEU A 120 -6.49 -2.08 3.93
CA LEU A 120 -6.34 -2.45 5.34
C LEU A 120 -4.89 -2.89 5.67
N ASN A 121 -3.91 -2.29 5.00
CA ASN A 121 -2.49 -2.59 5.23
C ASN A 121 -1.96 -1.82 6.44
N LEU A 122 -2.08 -2.45 7.62
CA LEU A 122 -1.63 -1.86 8.89
C LEU A 122 -0.13 -1.59 8.92
N THR A 123 0.70 -2.43 8.29
CA THR A 123 2.15 -2.20 8.20
C THR A 123 2.44 -0.90 7.45
N ALA A 124 1.84 -0.72 6.27
CA ALA A 124 2.01 0.51 5.50
C ALA A 124 1.47 1.73 6.26
N LEU A 125 0.31 1.60 6.92
CA LEU A 125 -0.28 2.68 7.69
C LEU A 125 0.62 3.13 8.85
N ASN A 126 1.20 2.19 9.60
CA ASN A 126 2.10 2.49 10.71
C ASN A 126 3.35 3.23 10.23
N VAL A 127 3.98 2.77 9.15
CA VAL A 127 5.17 3.42 8.58
C VAL A 127 4.87 4.83 8.11
N LEU A 128 3.75 5.02 7.41
CA LEU A 128 3.33 6.33 6.92
C LEU A 128 3.05 7.31 8.07
N LEU A 129 2.31 6.88 9.10
CA LEU A 129 2.00 7.71 10.26
C LEU A 129 3.26 8.08 11.07
N ALA A 130 4.21 7.15 11.20
CA ALA A 130 5.49 7.40 11.85
C ALA A 130 6.36 8.44 11.10
N ASN A 131 6.11 8.66 9.81
CA ASN A 131 6.85 9.59 8.95
C ASN A 131 6.04 10.87 8.63
N ASN A 132 5.16 11.29 9.54
CA ASN A 132 4.43 12.57 9.50
C ASN A 132 3.53 12.76 8.25
N VAL A 133 2.82 11.72 7.77
CA VAL A 133 1.79 11.92 6.75
C VAL A 133 0.81 13.03 7.14
N THR A 134 0.48 13.90 6.18
CA THR A 134 -0.60 14.86 6.32
C THR A 134 -1.95 14.12 6.37
N VAL A 135 -2.53 13.95 7.57
CA VAL A 135 -3.85 13.31 7.77
C VAL A 135 -5.02 14.17 7.25
N ARG A 136 -4.76 15.33 6.63
CA ARG A 136 -5.80 16.24 6.12
C ARG A 136 -6.54 15.60 4.94
N GLY A 137 -7.79 15.21 5.17
CA GLY A 137 -8.65 14.53 4.19
C GLY A 137 -9.06 13.12 4.60
N LEU A 138 -8.50 12.58 5.68
CA LEU A 138 -9.10 11.46 6.40
C LEU A 138 -10.25 12.03 7.23
N GLY A 139 -11.43 12.18 6.62
CA GLY A 139 -12.65 12.56 7.34
C GLY A 139 -12.71 11.79 8.66
N VAL A 140 -12.89 12.53 9.75
CA VAL A 140 -12.78 12.05 11.14
C VAL A 140 -13.81 10.96 11.39
N TRP A 141 -13.46 9.73 11.04
CA TRP A 141 -14.08 8.52 11.53
C TRP A 141 -12.96 7.82 12.31
N PRO A 142 -13.12 7.65 13.64
CA PRO A 142 -12.10 6.99 14.44
C PRO A 142 -11.79 5.64 13.81
N ILE A 143 -10.50 5.41 13.52
CA ILE A 143 -9.98 4.07 13.26
C ILE A 143 -10.06 3.35 14.61
N LEU A 144 -11.22 2.82 14.99
CA LEU A 144 -11.40 2.00 16.18
C LEU A 144 -12.62 1.08 16.01
N PHE A 145 -12.34 -0.21 16.18
CA PHE A 145 -13.25 -1.35 16.31
C PHE A 145 -13.92 -1.86 15.03
N CYS A 146 -13.35 -2.94 14.49
CA CYS A 146 -14.17 -4.06 14.06
C CYS A 146 -15.09 -4.42 15.24
N PHE A 147 -16.37 -4.11 15.15
CA PHE A 147 -17.39 -4.83 15.91
C PHE A 147 -17.27 -6.30 15.49
N VAL A 148 -16.56 -7.09 16.30
CA VAL A 148 -16.93 -8.49 16.44
C VAL A 148 -18.31 -8.44 17.07
N SER A 149 -19.34 -8.48 16.22
CA SER A 149 -20.70 -8.70 16.69
C SER A 149 -20.66 -10.06 17.42
N PRO A 150 -20.92 -10.13 18.74
CA PRO A 150 -21.11 -11.43 19.36
C PRO A 150 -22.34 -12.04 18.69
N SER A 151 -22.14 -13.17 18.01
CA SER A 151 -23.22 -13.97 17.46
C SER A 151 -24.31 -14.14 18.53
N PRO A 152 -25.58 -13.82 18.25
CA PRO A 152 -26.62 -14.00 19.24
C PRO A 152 -26.68 -15.49 19.62
N PRO A 153 -26.77 -15.83 20.92
CA PRO A 153 -26.87 -17.22 21.34
C PRO A 153 -28.13 -17.84 20.72
N SER A 154 -27.92 -19.00 20.08
CA SER A 154 -28.98 -19.85 19.54
C SER A 154 -30.00 -20.16 20.63
N LEU A 155 -31.20 -19.59 20.51
CA LEU A 155 -32.34 -19.88 21.37
C LEU A 155 -32.94 -21.23 20.96
N ASN A 156 -32.39 -22.31 21.50
CA ASN A 156 -33.04 -23.62 21.50
C ASN A 156 -33.37 -24.06 22.93
N GLN A 157 -34.69 -24.20 23.14
CA GLN A 157 -35.39 -25.00 24.14
C GLN A 157 -35.25 -24.66 25.65
N ARG A 158 -36.33 -24.10 26.21
CA ARG A 158 -36.99 -24.69 27.39
C ARG A 158 -38.42 -24.15 27.58
N ARG A 159 -39.39 -24.76 26.88
CA ARG A 159 -40.79 -24.74 27.32
C ARG A 159 -40.91 -25.73 28.49
N LYS A 160 -40.71 -25.25 29.71
CA LYS A 160 -41.10 -25.97 30.93
C LYS A 160 -42.54 -25.61 31.29
N ARG A 161 -43.25 -26.64 31.77
CA ARG A 161 -44.66 -26.75 32.10
C ARG A 161 -45.10 -25.91 33.31
N SER A 162 -46.43 -25.74 33.40
CA SER A 162 -47.32 -25.37 34.52
C SER A 162 -48.02 -24.02 34.28
N HIS A 163 -49.33 -23.83 34.47
CA HIS A 163 -50.38 -24.57 35.18
C HIS A 163 -51.66 -24.60 34.35
#